data_AF-A0A838QZ14-F1
#
_entry.id   AF-A0A838QZ14-F1
#
_cell.length_a   1.000
_cell.length_b   1.000
_cell.length_c   1.000
_cell.angle_alpha   90.00
_cell.angle_beta   90.00
_cell.angle_gamma   90.00
#
_symmetry.space_group_name_H-M   'P 1'
#
loop_
_entity.id
_entity.type
_entity.pdbx_description
1 polymer ?
#
loop_
_entity_poly.entity_id
_entity_poly.type
_entity_poly.pdbx_seq_one_letter_code
_entity_poly.pdbx_strand_id
1 'polypeptide(L)'
;MWLCLSAPTALGQATFDRWGRVTEVKPVPVALGGYCVVSLRDQRQWQPGVEAWSVVFDGLRYQFPTARERDIFAAAPQSYAPMLQGDCPVTFAETGKRVRGRLECGMLHGSRLVFFANEDDRRYFLEDPVRFTNVDVADGGRCVVTRRNAGKDVAGIPETAAVYRGLRYFFASAHDRALFLKDPARYDQTNGGDGGPLPEKTLASGSTEAGDAKPTPWSGTSTADGNTQPLRSNEQDVVLGALPAMTGYCPVTLRKEGVWVRGRYEYRVELGSLVFLTAGPKERDALLSDPAAYVPALGGDCVVSFVTQEERVRGSVYHAYGFEGRLFLFADAERKTAFKANPAKFASADVAAGGRCAVTLIDSQREELGLAEQATWHQGKLYRFAGAEQKQEFLAAPEKYAGDGDR
;
A
#
# COMPACT_ATOMS: atom_id res chain seq x y z
N MET A 1 -33.54 -3.66 -24.14
CA MET A 1 -32.42 -3.87 -25.09
C MET A 1 -31.62 -2.58 -25.16
N TRP A 2 -30.69 -2.40 -24.21
CA TRP A 2 -29.73 -1.30 -24.20
C TRP A 2 -28.34 -1.93 -24.11
N LEU A 3 -27.51 -1.66 -25.11
CA LEU A 3 -26.14 -2.15 -25.25
C LEU A 3 -25.21 -1.34 -24.34
N CYS A 4 -24.47 -2.04 -23.48
CA CYS A 4 -23.34 -1.51 -22.70
C CYS A 4 -22.18 -1.14 -23.64
N LEU A 5 -21.65 0.07 -23.51
CA LEU A 5 -20.29 0.41 -23.95
C LEU A 5 -19.31 0.18 -22.78
N SER A 6 -18.31 -0.65 -23.05
CA SER A 6 -17.20 -0.99 -22.16
C SER A 6 -16.24 0.19 -21.97
N ALA A 7 -15.70 0.34 -20.75
CA ALA A 7 -14.69 1.35 -20.40
C ALA A 7 -13.30 1.04 -21.00
N PRO A 8 -12.44 2.06 -21.24
CA PRO A 8 -11.17 1.88 -21.94
C PRO A 8 -10.06 1.34 -21.03
N THR A 9 -9.29 0.40 -21.59
CA THR A 9 -8.04 -0.15 -21.07
C THR A 9 -6.95 0.92 -21.00
N ALA A 10 -6.11 0.86 -19.96
CA ALA A 10 -5.06 1.82 -19.66
C ALA A 10 -4.09 2.05 -20.84
N LEU A 11 -4.23 3.19 -21.50
CA LEU A 11 -3.25 3.72 -22.44
C LEU A 11 -2.31 4.65 -21.68
N GLY A 12 -1.00 4.37 -21.78
CA GLY A 12 0.02 5.36 -21.48
C GLY A 12 -0.16 6.62 -22.34
N GLN A 13 0.50 7.71 -21.96
CA GLN A 13 0.40 9.02 -22.63
C GLN A 13 0.60 8.87 -24.15
N ALA A 14 -0.50 8.92 -24.90
CA ALA A 14 -0.50 8.82 -26.35
C ALA A 14 -0.36 10.22 -26.94
N THR A 15 0.64 10.43 -27.79
CA THR A 15 0.73 11.60 -28.66
C THR A 15 0.00 11.29 -29.97
N PHE A 16 -0.84 12.23 -30.40
CA PHE A 16 -1.61 12.12 -31.62
C PHE A 16 -1.02 13.08 -32.66
N ASP A 17 -0.83 12.60 -33.89
CA ASP A 17 -0.53 13.51 -35.00
C ASP A 17 -1.75 14.38 -35.35
N ARG A 18 -1.57 15.30 -36.32
CA ARG A 18 -2.64 16.17 -36.84
C ARG A 18 -3.82 15.39 -37.46
N TRP A 19 -3.72 14.08 -37.57
CA TRP A 19 -4.70 13.17 -38.17
C TRP A 19 -5.26 12.14 -37.17
N GLY A 20 -4.95 12.28 -35.87
CA GLY A 20 -5.45 11.41 -34.82
C GLY A 20 -4.80 10.02 -34.77
N ARG A 21 -3.63 9.82 -35.37
CA ARG A 21 -2.87 8.56 -35.29
C ARG A 21 -1.89 8.62 -34.11
N VAL A 22 -1.83 7.53 -33.34
CA VAL A 22 -0.82 7.34 -32.28
C VAL A 22 0.54 7.19 -32.94
N THR A 23 1.43 8.17 -32.77
CA THR A 23 2.70 8.20 -33.51
C THR A 23 3.86 7.51 -32.84
N GLU A 24 3.85 7.27 -31.52
CA GLU A 24 4.88 6.47 -30.86
C GLU A 24 4.46 6.13 -29.42
N VAL A 25 4.35 4.83 -29.09
CA VAL A 25 4.23 4.39 -27.69
C VAL A 25 5.64 4.10 -27.21
N LYS A 26 6.23 5.03 -26.45
CA LYS A 26 7.57 4.81 -25.88
C LYS A 26 7.49 3.61 -24.92
N PRO A 27 8.27 2.52 -25.14
CA PRO A 27 8.15 1.32 -24.32
C PRO A 27 8.57 1.62 -22.88
N VAL A 28 7.72 1.21 -21.93
CA VAL A 28 8.02 1.33 -20.50
C VAL A 28 9.24 0.45 -20.18
N PRO A 29 10.34 1.02 -19.65
CA PRO A 29 11.56 0.28 -19.38
C PRO A 29 11.34 -0.80 -18.31
N VAL A 30 12.05 -1.93 -18.45
CA VAL A 30 11.96 -3.05 -17.52
C VAL A 30 12.84 -2.79 -16.29
N ALA A 31 12.23 -2.88 -15.11
CA ALA A 31 12.91 -2.77 -13.84
C ALA A 31 13.85 -3.97 -13.62
N LEU A 32 15.00 -3.71 -12.99
CA LEU A 32 15.92 -4.75 -12.52
C LEU A 32 16.30 -5.81 -13.56
N GLY A 33 16.35 -5.46 -14.84
CA GLY A 33 16.67 -6.41 -15.91
C GLY A 33 15.68 -7.58 -16.04
N GLY A 34 14.45 -7.44 -15.51
CA GLY A 34 13.40 -8.47 -15.55
C GLY A 34 13.41 -9.40 -14.33
N TYR A 35 14.34 -9.22 -13.38
CA TYR A 35 14.34 -10.00 -12.15
C TYR A 35 13.26 -9.52 -11.18
N CYS A 36 12.67 -10.48 -10.47
CA CYS A 36 11.60 -10.25 -9.53
C CYS A 36 12.09 -9.58 -8.25
N VAL A 37 11.63 -8.35 -8.02
CA VAL A 37 11.98 -7.54 -6.86
C VAL A 37 11.53 -8.16 -5.52
N VAL A 38 10.44 -8.93 -5.51
CA VAL A 38 9.91 -9.60 -4.31
C VAL A 38 10.82 -10.76 -3.90
N SER A 39 11.08 -11.71 -4.80
CA SER A 39 12.05 -12.79 -4.58
C SER A 39 13.45 -12.26 -4.22
N LEU A 40 13.90 -11.18 -4.86
CA LEU A 40 15.20 -10.58 -4.54
C LEU A 40 15.26 -10.00 -3.13
N ARG A 41 14.21 -9.31 -2.68
CA ARG A 41 14.16 -8.70 -1.35
C ARG A 41 13.94 -9.74 -0.25
N ASP A 42 12.95 -10.60 -0.42
CA ASP A 42 12.45 -11.47 0.66
C ASP A 42 13.22 -12.79 0.73
N GLN A 43 13.58 -13.35 -0.44
CA GLN A 43 14.23 -14.66 -0.54
C GLN A 43 15.72 -14.55 -0.90
N ARG A 44 16.19 -13.36 -1.26
CA ARG A 44 17.58 -13.11 -1.73
C ARG A 44 17.92 -13.92 -2.98
N GLN A 45 16.93 -14.15 -3.83
CA GLN A 45 17.08 -14.94 -5.05
C GLN A 45 16.86 -14.09 -6.29
N TRP A 46 17.78 -14.21 -7.24
CA TRP A 46 17.68 -13.66 -8.58
C TRP A 46 16.76 -14.53 -9.43
N GLN A 47 15.46 -14.41 -9.17
CA GLN A 47 14.45 -15.16 -9.91
C GLN A 47 13.95 -14.33 -11.10
N PRO A 48 14.08 -14.83 -12.35
CA PRO A 48 13.57 -14.11 -13.51
C PRO A 48 12.04 -14.05 -13.46
N GLY A 49 11.48 -12.91 -13.82
CA GLY A 49 10.06 -12.75 -14.06
C GLY A 49 9.67 -13.03 -15.51
N VAL A 50 8.37 -13.10 -15.76
CA VAL A 50 7.81 -13.20 -17.11
C VAL A 50 6.89 -12.02 -17.38
N GLU A 51 6.78 -11.61 -18.65
CA GLU A 51 5.97 -10.45 -19.04
C GLU A 51 4.49 -10.60 -18.68
N ALA A 52 3.97 -11.83 -18.76
CA ALA A 52 2.59 -12.18 -18.38
C ALA A 52 2.27 -11.79 -16.93
N TRP A 53 3.26 -11.81 -16.05
CA TRP A 53 3.13 -11.38 -14.66
C TRP A 53 3.94 -10.10 -14.47
N SER A 54 3.40 -8.97 -14.94
CA SER A 54 4.06 -7.67 -14.79
C SER A 54 3.17 -6.59 -14.20
N VAL A 55 3.77 -5.63 -13.50
CA VAL A 55 3.12 -4.43 -12.94
C VAL A 55 3.95 -3.22 -13.31
N VAL A 56 3.28 -2.16 -13.80
CA VAL A 56 3.92 -0.86 -13.99
C VAL A 56 3.80 -0.06 -12.71
N PHE A 57 4.93 0.37 -12.16
CA PHE A 57 5.00 1.23 -11.00
C PHE A 57 6.08 2.28 -11.17
N ASP A 58 5.72 3.54 -10.94
CA ASP A 58 6.62 4.69 -11.02
C ASP A 58 7.41 4.75 -12.36
N GLY A 59 6.73 4.48 -13.48
CA GLY A 59 7.32 4.51 -14.81
C GLY A 59 8.22 3.33 -15.17
N LEU A 60 8.32 2.31 -14.32
CA LEU A 60 9.05 1.08 -14.59
C LEU A 60 8.12 -0.13 -14.63
N ARG A 61 8.43 -1.10 -15.49
CA ARG A 61 7.74 -2.38 -15.55
C ARG A 61 8.49 -3.42 -14.71
N TYR A 62 7.87 -3.87 -13.63
CA TYR A 62 8.37 -4.98 -12.81
C TYR A 62 7.79 -6.29 -13.31
N GLN A 63 8.61 -7.33 -13.39
CA GLN A 63 8.22 -8.68 -13.84
C GLN A 63 8.36 -9.66 -12.68
N PHE A 64 7.49 -10.68 -12.67
CA PHE A 64 7.35 -11.63 -11.57
C PHE A 64 7.32 -13.07 -12.11
N PRO A 65 7.84 -14.05 -11.37
CA PRO A 65 7.83 -15.45 -11.81
C PRO A 65 6.42 -16.03 -11.81
N THR A 66 5.59 -15.61 -10.86
CA THR A 66 4.20 -16.06 -10.73
C THR A 66 3.27 -14.91 -10.39
N ALA A 67 1.96 -15.15 -10.50
CA ALA A 67 0.93 -14.22 -10.04
C ALA A 67 1.10 -13.83 -8.55
N ARG A 68 1.63 -14.73 -7.72
CA ARG A 68 1.83 -14.50 -6.28
C ARG A 68 2.76 -13.33 -6.02
N GLU A 69 3.96 -13.33 -6.58
CA GLU A 69 4.93 -12.24 -6.37
C GLU A 69 4.42 -10.93 -6.99
N ARG A 70 3.70 -11.01 -8.11
CA ARG A 70 3.03 -9.86 -8.72
C ARG A 70 2.03 -9.21 -7.77
N ASP A 71 1.19 -10.01 -7.12
CA ASP A 71 0.17 -9.53 -6.18
C ASP A 71 0.79 -8.98 -4.89
N ILE A 72 1.86 -9.61 -4.39
CA ILE A 72 2.65 -9.09 -3.26
C ILE A 72 3.19 -7.69 -3.57
N PHE A 73 3.76 -7.50 -4.77
CA PHE A 73 4.26 -6.19 -5.18
C PHE A 73 3.14 -5.18 -5.36
N ALA A 74 2.06 -5.55 -6.07
CA ALA A 74 0.93 -4.66 -6.35
C ALA A 74 0.25 -4.14 -5.07
N ALA A 75 0.24 -4.93 -4.00
CA ALA A 75 -0.34 -4.52 -2.72
C ALA A 75 0.46 -3.41 -2.00
N ALA A 76 1.78 -3.35 -2.18
CA ALA A 76 2.65 -2.39 -1.49
C ALA A 76 3.92 -2.06 -2.29
N PRO A 77 3.81 -1.48 -3.50
CA PRO A 77 4.94 -1.34 -4.41
C PRO A 77 6.03 -0.45 -3.83
N GLN A 78 5.68 0.60 -3.08
CA GLN A 78 6.62 1.47 -2.38
C GLN A 78 7.53 0.75 -1.36
N SER A 79 7.14 -0.44 -0.87
CA SER A 79 7.95 -1.22 0.06
C SER A 79 8.98 -2.11 -0.63
N TYR A 80 8.75 -2.45 -1.90
CA TYR A 80 9.63 -3.33 -2.67
C TYR A 80 10.47 -2.54 -3.68
N ALA A 81 9.95 -1.43 -4.22
CA ALA A 81 10.63 -0.60 -5.19
C ALA A 81 12.03 -0.21 -4.66
N PRO A 82 13.09 -0.44 -5.47
CA PRO A 82 14.44 -0.06 -5.08
C PRO A 82 14.56 1.44 -4.81
N MET A 83 15.50 1.81 -3.94
CA MET A 83 15.87 3.20 -3.72
C MET A 83 16.21 3.88 -5.06
N LEU A 84 15.66 5.08 -5.28
CA LEU A 84 15.88 5.85 -6.51
C LEU A 84 15.64 5.04 -7.79
N GLN A 85 14.62 4.16 -7.82
CA GLN A 85 14.34 3.28 -8.97
C GLN A 85 15.52 2.35 -9.36
N GLY A 86 16.49 2.17 -8.47
CA GLY A 86 17.72 1.41 -8.71
C GLY A 86 18.89 2.25 -9.21
N ASP A 87 18.82 3.58 -9.11
CA ASP A 87 19.97 4.45 -9.32
C ASP A 87 20.85 4.54 -8.06
N CYS A 88 22.11 4.88 -8.27
CA CYS A 88 23.11 4.94 -7.21
C CYS A 88 22.83 6.08 -6.23
N PRO A 89 22.62 5.78 -4.92
CA PRO A 89 22.39 6.83 -3.93
C PRO A 89 23.64 7.65 -3.64
N VAL A 90 24.83 7.08 -3.79
CA VAL A 90 26.09 7.79 -3.58
C VAL A 90 26.29 8.83 -4.68
N THR A 91 26.18 8.45 -5.95
CA THR A 91 26.29 9.41 -7.05
C THR A 91 25.21 10.49 -6.97
N PHE A 92 23.99 10.11 -6.58
CA PHE A 92 22.91 11.06 -6.39
C PHE A 92 23.18 12.04 -5.24
N ALA A 93 23.68 11.57 -4.09
CA ALA A 93 24.05 12.41 -2.96
C ALA A 93 25.20 13.38 -3.30
N GLU A 94 26.22 12.90 -4.01
CA GLU A 94 27.42 13.70 -4.28
C GLU A 94 27.24 14.71 -5.41
N THR A 95 26.47 14.35 -6.43
CA THR A 95 26.43 15.12 -7.69
C THR A 95 25.03 15.58 -8.09
N GLY A 96 23.98 15.10 -7.42
CA GLY A 96 22.58 15.29 -7.82
C GLY A 96 22.17 14.51 -9.08
N LYS A 97 23.09 13.80 -9.73
CA LYS A 97 22.82 13.06 -10.97
C LYS A 97 22.32 11.65 -10.68
N ARG A 98 21.33 11.21 -11.46
CA ARG A 98 20.82 9.83 -11.45
C ARG A 98 21.71 8.98 -12.36
N VAL A 99 22.53 8.13 -11.74
CA VAL A 99 23.36 7.15 -12.44
C VAL A 99 22.84 5.76 -12.14
N ARG A 100 22.55 4.98 -13.18
CA ARG A 100 21.97 3.65 -13.03
C ARG A 100 22.90 2.73 -12.25
N GLY A 101 22.39 2.15 -11.17
CA GLY A 101 23.10 1.13 -10.41
C GLY A 101 23.22 -0.19 -11.17
N ARG A 102 24.35 -0.86 -11.00
CA ARG A 102 24.62 -2.20 -11.54
C ARG A 102 23.98 -3.25 -10.64
N LEU A 103 23.39 -4.28 -11.23
CA LEU A 103 22.71 -5.33 -10.47
C LEU A 103 23.70 -6.13 -9.61
N GLU A 104 24.92 -6.31 -10.11
CA GLU A 104 26.03 -6.98 -9.44
C GLU A 104 26.51 -6.21 -8.19
N CYS A 105 26.32 -4.89 -8.19
CA CYS A 105 26.58 -4.01 -7.07
C CYS A 105 25.29 -3.74 -6.28
N GLY A 106 24.30 -4.64 -6.31
CA GLY A 106 23.08 -4.55 -5.52
C GLY A 106 23.25 -5.10 -4.10
N MET A 107 22.59 -4.50 -3.13
CA MET A 107 22.49 -5.05 -1.78
C MET A 107 21.14 -4.74 -1.12
N LEU A 108 20.82 -5.52 -0.09
CA LEU A 108 19.73 -5.20 0.82
C LEU A 108 20.31 -4.42 2.02
N HIS A 109 19.92 -3.16 2.17
CA HIS A 109 20.24 -2.33 3.33
C HIS A 109 18.97 -2.12 4.17
N GLY A 110 18.96 -2.69 5.38
CA GLY A 110 17.73 -2.81 6.17
C GLY A 110 16.66 -3.61 5.42
N SER A 111 15.57 -2.95 5.04
CA SER A 111 14.48 -3.56 4.27
C SER A 111 14.39 -3.05 2.83
N ARG A 112 15.39 -2.30 2.35
CA ARG A 112 15.40 -1.69 1.00
C ARG A 112 16.51 -2.25 0.13
N LEU A 113 16.16 -2.46 -1.14
CA LEU A 113 17.12 -2.75 -2.19
C LEU A 113 17.80 -1.45 -2.61
N VAL A 114 19.13 -1.48 -2.62
CA VAL A 114 20.02 -0.38 -3.00
C VAL A 114 20.99 -0.90 -4.05
N PHE A 115 21.20 -0.14 -5.11
CA PHE A 115 22.11 -0.49 -6.21
C PHE A 115 23.14 0.60 -6.39
N PHE A 116 24.39 0.25 -6.65
CA PHE A 116 25.49 1.21 -6.80
C PHE A 116 26.03 1.24 -8.23
N ALA A 117 26.58 2.37 -8.66
CA ALA A 117 27.11 2.48 -10.02
C ALA A 117 28.38 1.63 -10.21
N ASN A 118 29.13 1.39 -9.12
CA ASN A 118 30.32 0.57 -9.05
C ASN A 118 30.54 0.07 -7.59
N GLU A 119 31.59 -0.73 -7.38
CA GLU A 119 31.90 -1.30 -6.07
C GLU A 119 32.49 -0.28 -5.09
N ASP A 120 33.12 0.80 -5.57
CA ASP A 120 33.67 1.85 -4.70
C ASP A 120 32.55 2.69 -4.08
N ASP A 121 31.52 3.04 -4.84
CA ASP A 121 30.28 3.66 -4.33
C ASP A 121 29.61 2.76 -3.29
N ARG A 122 29.62 1.44 -3.50
CA ARG A 122 29.08 0.48 -2.52
C ARG A 122 29.90 0.49 -1.23
N ARG A 123 31.23 0.48 -1.32
CA ARG A 123 32.12 0.58 -0.14
C ARG A 123 31.90 1.89 0.59
N TYR A 124 31.83 3.00 -0.13
CA TYR A 124 31.62 4.32 0.46
C TYR A 124 30.27 4.42 1.18
N PHE A 125 29.21 3.83 0.60
CA PHE A 125 27.93 3.72 1.29
C PHE A 125 28.04 2.94 2.61
N LEU A 126 28.83 1.86 2.66
CA LEU A 126 28.99 1.03 3.85
C LEU A 126 29.82 1.70 4.95
N GLU A 127 30.71 2.61 4.59
CA GLU A 127 31.51 3.40 5.55
C GLU A 127 30.65 4.39 6.35
N ASP A 128 29.66 5.03 5.71
CA ASP A 128 28.69 5.91 6.36
C ASP A 128 27.27 5.74 5.79
N PRO A 129 26.55 4.67 6.18
CA PRO A 129 25.23 4.38 5.63
C PRO A 129 24.19 5.46 6.00
N VAL A 130 24.36 6.14 7.13
CA VAL A 130 23.41 7.13 7.65
C VAL A 130 23.29 8.30 6.66
N ARG A 131 24.42 8.74 6.09
CA ARG A 131 24.47 9.81 5.10
C ARG A 131 23.65 9.54 3.84
N PHE A 132 23.55 8.27 3.42
CA PHE A 132 22.91 7.91 2.14
C PHE A 132 21.52 7.29 2.29
N THR A 133 21.16 6.78 3.47
CA THR A 133 19.92 6.01 3.70
C THR A 133 18.64 6.79 3.38
N ASN A 134 18.68 8.12 3.51
CA ASN A 134 17.55 9.00 3.28
C ASN A 134 17.77 9.99 2.14
N VAL A 135 18.75 9.75 1.26
CA VAL A 135 19.03 10.65 0.13
C VAL A 135 17.84 10.77 -0.83
N ASP A 136 17.00 9.73 -0.88
CA ASP A 136 15.81 9.71 -1.72
C ASP A 136 14.57 10.26 -1.04
N VAL A 137 14.67 10.75 0.20
CA VAL A 137 13.56 11.40 0.90
C VAL A 137 13.41 12.81 0.35
N ALA A 138 12.31 13.04 -0.37
CA ALA A 138 11.97 14.36 -0.88
C ALA A 138 11.72 15.34 0.28
N ASP A 139 12.05 16.61 0.05
CA ASP A 139 11.69 17.70 0.94
C ASP A 139 12.15 17.57 2.39
N GLY A 140 13.24 16.83 2.61
CA GLY A 140 13.76 16.55 3.94
C GLY A 140 12.76 15.81 4.83
N GLY A 141 11.79 15.11 4.23
CA GLY A 141 10.74 14.38 4.93
C GLY A 141 9.56 15.24 5.38
N ARG A 142 9.49 16.50 4.94
CA ARG A 142 8.36 17.39 5.25
C ARG A 142 7.22 17.20 4.25
N CYS A 143 5.99 17.40 4.72
CA CYS A 143 4.79 17.25 3.90
C CYS A 143 4.70 18.37 2.86
N VAL A 144 4.92 18.00 1.60
CA VAL A 144 4.90 18.93 0.45
C VAL A 144 3.52 19.56 0.23
N VAL A 145 2.48 18.81 0.57
CA VAL A 145 1.08 19.20 0.34
C VAL A 145 0.64 20.26 1.33
N THR A 146 0.89 20.07 2.64
CA THR A 146 0.55 21.09 3.65
C THR A 146 1.36 22.37 3.43
N ARG A 147 2.62 22.24 3.02
CA ARG A 147 3.48 23.38 2.75
C ARG A 147 3.00 24.19 1.55
N ARG A 148 2.65 23.53 0.44
CA ARG A 148 2.16 24.24 -0.77
C ARG A 148 0.73 24.73 -0.66
N ASN A 149 -0.19 23.94 -0.08
CA ASN A 149 -1.60 24.29 -0.05
C ASN A 149 -1.94 25.24 1.11
N ALA A 150 -1.28 25.09 2.26
CA ALA A 150 -1.63 25.82 3.49
C ALA A 150 -0.49 26.67 4.06
N GLY A 151 0.70 26.68 3.43
CA GLY A 151 1.87 27.42 3.93
C GLY A 151 2.44 26.87 5.25
N LYS A 152 2.05 25.66 5.65
CA LYS A 152 2.44 25.06 6.94
C LYS A 152 3.54 24.02 6.75
N ASP A 153 4.65 24.23 7.44
CA ASP A 153 5.77 23.28 7.44
C ASP A 153 5.56 22.21 8.50
N VAL A 154 5.04 21.06 8.07
CA VAL A 154 4.68 19.94 8.94
C VAL A 154 5.53 18.74 8.53
N ALA A 155 6.12 18.05 9.51
CA ALA A 155 6.84 16.81 9.26
C ALA A 155 5.88 15.76 8.67
N GLY A 156 6.30 15.11 7.59
CA GLY A 156 5.60 13.95 7.07
C GLY A 156 5.84 12.74 7.96
N ILE A 157 4.88 11.82 8.00
CA ILE A 157 5.06 10.53 8.67
C ILE A 157 5.51 9.47 7.64
N PRO A 158 6.53 8.64 7.93
CA PRO A 158 7.04 7.64 6.98
C PRO A 158 5.99 6.68 6.42
N GLU A 159 4.92 6.43 7.16
CA GLU A 159 3.86 5.47 6.85
C GLU A 159 2.92 5.96 5.73
N THR A 160 2.86 7.27 5.51
CA THR A 160 2.12 7.87 4.39
C THR A 160 2.97 7.90 3.12
N ALA A 161 4.11 7.22 3.07
CA ALA A 161 5.01 7.28 1.94
C ALA A 161 4.30 7.05 0.59
N ALA A 162 4.66 7.88 -0.38
CA ALA A 162 4.47 7.62 -1.80
C ALA A 162 5.84 7.68 -2.48
N VAL A 163 6.01 6.87 -3.53
CA VAL A 163 7.18 6.97 -4.39
C VAL A 163 6.74 7.64 -5.69
N TYR A 164 7.48 8.66 -6.09
CA TYR A 164 7.28 9.35 -7.35
C TYR A 164 8.63 9.78 -7.91
N ARG A 165 8.93 9.38 -9.16
CA ARG A 165 10.23 9.60 -9.83
C ARG A 165 11.42 9.07 -9.03
N GLY A 166 11.22 7.96 -8.31
CA GLY A 166 12.19 7.33 -7.45
C GLY A 166 12.45 8.03 -6.11
N LEU A 167 11.80 9.17 -5.85
CA LEU A 167 11.85 9.85 -4.55
C LEU A 167 10.71 9.38 -3.66
N ARG A 168 11.01 9.24 -2.37
CA ARG A 168 10.03 8.97 -1.30
C ARG A 168 9.54 10.29 -0.73
N TYR A 169 8.25 10.53 -0.85
CA TYR A 169 7.56 11.64 -0.21
C TYR A 169 6.87 11.16 1.06
N PHE A 170 7.02 11.91 2.15
CA PHE A 170 6.27 11.68 3.38
C PHE A 170 5.23 12.79 3.55
N PHE A 171 4.04 12.42 4.00
CA PHE A 171 2.91 13.35 4.13
C PHE A 171 2.44 13.40 5.57
N ALA A 172 1.91 14.55 5.99
CA ALA A 172 1.42 14.73 7.35
C ALA A 172 0.19 13.85 7.63
N SER A 173 -0.53 13.46 6.58
CA SER A 173 -1.72 12.62 6.67
C SER A 173 -1.92 11.74 5.43
N ALA A 174 -2.79 10.73 5.55
CA ALA A 174 -3.26 9.94 4.41
C ALA A 174 -4.04 10.79 3.39
N HIS A 175 -4.73 11.84 3.86
CA HIS A 175 -5.43 12.80 3.00
C HIS A 175 -4.45 13.57 2.12
N ASP A 176 -3.39 14.12 2.71
CA ASP A 176 -2.33 14.83 1.97
C ASP A 176 -1.67 13.92 0.94
N ARG A 177 -1.37 12.67 1.31
CA ARG A 177 -0.88 11.66 0.37
C ARG A 177 -1.84 11.44 -0.79
N ALA A 178 -3.14 11.34 -0.53
CA ALA A 178 -4.14 11.16 -1.58
C ALA A 178 -4.23 12.38 -2.51
N LEU A 179 -4.11 13.60 -1.98
CA LEU A 179 -4.02 14.82 -2.79
C LEU A 179 -2.80 14.81 -3.70
N PHE A 180 -1.63 14.42 -3.17
CA PHE A 180 -0.42 14.27 -3.98
C PHE A 180 -0.59 13.24 -5.10
N LEU A 181 -1.16 12.07 -4.80
CA LEU A 181 -1.32 11.00 -5.79
C LEU A 181 -2.28 11.34 -6.94
N LYS A 182 -3.21 12.30 -6.76
CA LYS A 182 -4.09 12.79 -7.83
C LYS A 182 -3.33 13.58 -8.88
N ASP A 183 -2.39 14.40 -8.45
CA ASP A 183 -1.55 15.21 -9.34
C ASP A 183 -0.15 15.42 -8.72
N PRO A 184 0.74 14.42 -8.83
CA PRO A 184 2.08 14.52 -8.24
C PRO A 184 2.90 15.66 -8.84
N ALA A 185 2.68 15.97 -10.12
CA ALA A 185 3.42 16.99 -10.86
C ALA A 185 3.19 18.41 -10.30
N ARG A 186 2.01 18.68 -9.74
CA ARG A 186 1.71 19.95 -9.02
C ARG A 186 2.63 20.17 -7.81
N TYR A 187 3.05 19.10 -7.16
CA TYR A 187 3.82 19.13 -5.92
C TYR A 187 5.31 18.89 -6.13
N ASP A 188 5.67 18.27 -7.25
CA ASP A 188 7.03 18.08 -7.71
C ASP A 188 7.74 19.43 -7.92
N GLN A 189 8.96 19.56 -7.40
CA GLN A 189 9.81 20.75 -7.57
C GLN A 189 10.66 20.70 -8.83
N THR A 190 10.71 19.57 -9.53
CA THR A 190 11.54 19.41 -10.73
C THR A 190 11.00 20.11 -11.99
N ASN A 191 9.89 20.84 -11.90
CA ASN A 191 9.36 21.70 -12.98
C ASN A 191 9.73 23.20 -12.83
N GLY A 192 10.55 23.58 -11.86
CA GLY A 192 11.23 24.87 -11.85
C GLY A 192 12.65 24.71 -12.39
N GLY A 193 12.97 25.34 -13.51
CA GLY A 193 14.37 25.53 -13.90
C GLY A 193 15.13 26.24 -12.77
N ASP A 194 16.39 25.85 -12.61
CA ASP A 194 17.30 26.12 -11.48
C ASP A 194 17.14 25.19 -10.27
N GLY A 195 18.07 24.24 -10.21
CA GLY A 195 18.28 23.40 -9.04
C GLY A 195 18.60 24.26 -7.81
N GLY A 196 17.81 24.07 -6.76
CA GLY A 196 18.07 24.62 -5.44
C GLY A 196 17.38 23.79 -4.36
N PRO A 197 17.94 23.74 -3.14
CA PRO A 197 19.21 23.14 -2.83
C PRO A 197 19.02 21.76 -2.18
N LEU A 198 19.95 20.86 -2.48
CA LEU A 198 20.23 19.69 -1.64
C LEU A 198 20.56 20.16 -0.21
N PRO A 199 20.29 19.35 0.83
CA PRO A 199 20.68 19.67 2.20
C PRO A 199 22.18 20.02 2.26
N GLU A 200 22.45 21.15 2.89
CA GLU A 200 23.75 21.82 2.99
C GLU A 200 24.83 20.88 3.55
N LYS A 201 25.92 20.70 2.79
CA LYS A 201 27.10 19.90 3.16
C LYS A 201 27.85 20.58 4.31
N THR A 202 27.91 19.94 5.47
CA THR A 202 29.02 20.18 6.41
C THR A 202 30.20 19.30 5.96
N LEU A 203 31.17 19.92 5.29
CA LEU A 203 32.38 19.26 4.81
C LEU A 203 33.28 18.81 5.99
N ALA A 204 33.77 17.57 5.91
CA ALA A 204 35.09 17.22 6.37
C ALA A 204 35.86 16.60 5.19
N SER A 205 37.02 17.19 4.92
CA SER A 205 37.91 17.02 3.77
C SER A 205 38.61 15.67 3.70
N GLY A 206 38.84 15.18 2.49
CA GLY A 206 39.79 14.10 2.21
C GLY A 206 39.83 13.74 0.73
N SER A 207 40.81 14.28 0.01
CA SER A 207 41.27 13.89 -1.33
C SER A 207 41.48 12.37 -1.43
N THR A 208 41.37 11.69 -2.57
CA THR A 208 42.39 11.67 -3.65
C THR A 208 41.88 10.79 -4.82
N GLU A 209 42.03 11.32 -6.03
CA GLU A 209 42.36 10.73 -7.36
C GLU A 209 41.64 9.51 -7.97
N ALA A 210 41.46 9.64 -9.29
CA ALA A 210 40.79 8.78 -10.25
C ALA A 210 41.72 7.76 -10.91
N GLY A 211 41.17 6.64 -11.39
CA GLY A 211 41.88 5.65 -12.21
C GLY A 211 40.96 4.87 -13.14
N ASP A 212 41.08 5.19 -14.43
CA ASP A 212 40.64 4.56 -15.68
C ASP A 212 39.90 3.20 -15.72
N ALA A 213 38.85 3.18 -16.54
CA ALA A 213 38.13 1.99 -16.99
C ALA A 213 38.63 1.49 -18.37
N LYS A 214 38.66 0.16 -18.56
CA LYS A 214 38.62 -0.51 -19.89
C LYS A 214 38.00 -1.91 -19.79
N PRO A 215 37.59 -2.58 -20.90
CA PRO A 215 36.23 -3.07 -21.07
C PRO A 215 36.09 -4.61 -21.03
N THR A 216 34.83 -5.04 -20.98
CA THR A 216 34.26 -6.40 -21.00
C THR A 216 34.82 -7.37 -22.04
N PRO A 217 34.58 -8.68 -21.82
CA PRO A 217 33.86 -9.44 -22.84
C PRO A 217 32.90 -10.48 -22.23
N TRP A 218 31.63 -10.48 -22.65
CA TRP A 218 30.99 -11.73 -23.07
C TRP A 218 29.74 -11.45 -23.89
N SER A 219 29.85 -11.70 -25.18
CA SER A 219 28.76 -11.89 -26.11
C SER A 219 28.30 -13.34 -26.01
N GLY A 220 27.02 -13.57 -25.76
CA GLY A 220 26.43 -14.91 -25.73
C GLY A 220 25.06 -14.88 -26.42
N THR A 221 25.08 -15.11 -27.72
CA THR A 221 23.93 -15.45 -28.56
C THR A 221 23.31 -16.77 -28.09
N SER A 222 21.98 -16.84 -27.99
CA SER A 222 21.26 -18.10 -28.19
C SER A 222 19.89 -17.85 -28.82
N THR A 223 19.70 -18.60 -29.90
CA THR A 223 18.62 -18.67 -30.86
C THR A 223 17.28 -19.08 -30.27
N ALA A 224 16.24 -18.51 -30.88
CA ALA A 224 14.85 -18.94 -30.77
C ALA A 224 14.65 -20.27 -31.52
N ASP A 225 13.79 -21.12 -30.98
CA ASP A 225 12.95 -22.02 -31.77
C ASP A 225 11.60 -22.19 -31.06
N GLY A 226 10.54 -21.99 -31.84
CA GLY A 226 9.17 -21.92 -31.34
C GLY A 226 8.47 -23.27 -31.31
N ASN A 227 7.47 -23.36 -30.44
CA ASN A 227 6.24 -24.07 -30.77
C ASN A 227 5.06 -23.45 -30.00
N THR A 228 4.11 -22.89 -30.73
CA THR A 228 2.86 -22.33 -30.22
C THR A 228 1.75 -23.34 -30.48
N GLN A 229 1.00 -23.74 -29.46
CA GLN A 229 -0.44 -24.02 -29.62
C GLN A 229 -1.23 -23.76 -28.32
N PRO A 230 -2.54 -23.44 -28.45
CA PRO A 230 -3.23 -22.50 -27.58
C PRO A 230 -4.07 -23.21 -26.52
N LEU A 231 -4.07 -22.69 -25.29
CA LEU A 231 -5.07 -23.08 -24.30
C LEU A 231 -6.09 -21.97 -24.12
N ARG A 232 -7.34 -22.40 -24.33
CA ARG A 232 -8.58 -21.64 -24.36
C ARG A 232 -8.99 -21.19 -22.96
N SER A 233 -9.61 -20.01 -22.93
CA SER A 233 -10.62 -19.52 -21.98
C SER A 233 -11.29 -20.59 -21.10
N ASN A 234 -11.20 -20.47 -19.77
CA ASN A 234 -12.28 -19.97 -18.89
C ASN A 234 -11.88 -20.15 -17.41
N GLU A 235 -11.42 -19.10 -16.73
CA GLU A 235 -11.41 -19.04 -15.26
C GLU A 235 -11.77 -17.61 -14.84
N GLN A 236 -13.09 -17.41 -14.79
CA GLN A 236 -13.87 -16.68 -13.79
C GLN A 236 -13.21 -15.45 -13.14
N ASP A 237 -13.86 -14.31 -13.40
CA ASP A 237 -13.72 -13.03 -12.72
C ASP A 237 -13.63 -13.19 -11.19
N VAL A 238 -12.41 -13.18 -10.64
CA VAL A 238 -12.16 -13.00 -9.21
C VAL A 238 -11.77 -11.54 -9.00
N VAL A 239 -12.52 -10.85 -8.14
CA VAL A 239 -12.43 -9.41 -7.83
C VAL A 239 -10.99 -9.01 -7.46
N LEU A 240 -10.27 -8.48 -8.44
CA LEU A 240 -8.84 -8.12 -8.43
C LEU A 240 -8.53 -6.72 -7.85
N GLY A 241 -9.33 -6.20 -6.91
CA GLY A 241 -9.35 -4.76 -6.61
C GLY A 241 -9.14 -4.26 -5.18
N ALA A 242 -9.20 -5.10 -4.14
CA ALA A 242 -9.19 -4.59 -2.77
C ALA A 242 -7.79 -4.64 -2.13
N LEU A 243 -7.17 -3.46 -1.94
CA LEU A 243 -5.96 -3.33 -1.12
C LEU A 243 -6.19 -3.95 0.26
N PRO A 244 -5.30 -4.84 0.75
CA PRO A 244 -5.51 -5.54 2.00
C PRO A 244 -5.75 -4.59 3.17
N ALA A 245 -6.85 -4.83 3.90
CA ALA A 245 -7.22 -4.13 5.12
C ALA A 245 -6.02 -4.05 6.08
N MET A 246 -5.96 -2.98 6.87
CA MET A 246 -4.88 -2.76 7.84
C MET A 246 -3.48 -2.77 7.23
N THR A 247 -3.35 -2.39 5.95
CA THR A 247 -2.08 -2.41 5.21
C THR A 247 -1.45 -3.82 5.20
N GLY A 248 -2.26 -4.88 5.31
CA GLY A 248 -1.80 -6.26 5.34
C GLY A 248 -1.21 -6.74 6.67
N TYR A 249 -1.40 -6.00 7.77
CA TYR A 249 -1.10 -6.51 9.11
C TYR A 249 -2.21 -7.44 9.61
N CYS A 250 -1.81 -8.46 10.37
CA CYS A 250 -2.72 -9.44 10.94
C CYS A 250 -3.60 -8.81 12.04
N PRO A 251 -4.93 -8.81 11.90
CA PRO A 251 -5.83 -8.29 12.94
C PRO A 251 -5.76 -9.12 14.22
N VAL A 252 -5.57 -10.44 14.12
CA VAL A 252 -5.63 -11.35 15.27
C VAL A 252 -4.42 -11.21 16.20
N THR A 253 -3.20 -11.20 15.67
CA THR A 253 -1.98 -11.01 16.49
C THR A 253 -1.98 -9.63 17.12
N LEU A 254 -2.46 -8.61 16.39
CA LEU A 254 -2.58 -7.28 16.93
C LEU A 254 -3.56 -7.22 18.11
N ARG A 255 -4.68 -7.93 18.02
CA ARG A 255 -5.74 -7.91 19.04
C ARG A 255 -5.40 -8.76 20.26
N LYS A 256 -4.84 -9.97 20.05
CA LYS A 256 -4.52 -10.89 21.15
C LYS A 256 -3.23 -10.54 21.85
N GLU A 257 -2.20 -10.18 21.09
CA GLU A 257 -0.83 -10.06 21.58
C GLU A 257 -0.34 -8.61 21.57
N GLY A 258 -1.05 -7.70 20.90
CA GLY A 258 -0.57 -6.33 20.68
C GLY A 258 0.59 -6.25 19.68
N VAL A 259 0.87 -7.34 18.95
CA VAL A 259 2.05 -7.46 18.09
C VAL A 259 1.69 -7.27 16.62
N TRP A 260 2.46 -6.40 15.97
CA TRP A 260 2.39 -6.14 14.55
C TRP A 260 3.04 -7.24 13.74
N VAL A 261 2.26 -8.24 13.33
CA VAL A 261 2.73 -9.30 12.43
C VAL A 261 2.16 -9.07 11.04
N ARG A 262 3.01 -9.17 10.01
CA ARG A 262 2.54 -9.12 8.61
C ARG A 262 1.78 -10.40 8.28
N GLY A 263 0.57 -10.22 7.73
CA GLY A 263 -0.23 -11.34 7.27
C GLY A 263 0.31 -11.92 5.96
N ARG A 264 0.00 -13.18 5.70
CA ARG A 264 0.37 -13.89 4.48
C ARG A 264 -0.87 -14.04 3.60
N TYR A 265 -0.70 -13.80 2.31
CA TYR A 265 -1.81 -13.86 1.35
C TYR A 265 -2.45 -15.25 1.23
N GLU A 266 -1.67 -16.32 1.46
CA GLU A 266 -2.18 -17.70 1.51
C GLU A 266 -3.18 -17.95 2.65
N TYR A 267 -3.16 -17.12 3.70
CA TYR A 267 -4.11 -17.14 4.81
C TYR A 267 -5.04 -15.93 4.79
N ARG A 268 -5.37 -15.41 3.60
CA ARG A 268 -6.31 -14.30 3.48
C ARG A 268 -7.72 -14.72 3.92
N VAL A 269 -8.44 -13.75 4.47
CA VAL A 269 -9.86 -13.86 4.82
C VAL A 269 -10.60 -12.72 4.14
N GLU A 270 -11.61 -13.10 3.36
CA GLU A 270 -12.46 -12.17 2.63
C GLU A 270 -13.77 -12.00 3.42
N LEU A 271 -14.05 -10.78 3.87
CA LEU A 271 -15.26 -10.42 4.61
C LEU A 271 -15.97 -9.32 3.84
N GLY A 272 -16.94 -9.70 3.00
CA GLY A 272 -17.55 -8.78 2.04
C GLY A 272 -16.52 -8.24 1.06
N SER A 273 -16.36 -6.91 1.00
CA SER A 273 -15.35 -6.25 0.15
C SER A 273 -13.97 -6.10 0.80
N LEU A 274 -13.83 -6.50 2.08
CA LEU A 274 -12.58 -6.35 2.83
C LEU A 274 -11.73 -7.63 2.73
N VAL A 275 -10.45 -7.46 2.45
CA VAL A 275 -9.46 -8.54 2.42
C VAL A 275 -8.51 -8.37 3.60
N PHE A 276 -8.57 -9.26 4.58
CA PHE A 276 -7.60 -9.30 5.69
C PHE A 276 -6.53 -10.36 5.42
N LEU A 277 -5.28 -10.07 5.78
CA LEU A 277 -4.20 -11.05 5.75
C LEU A 277 -3.90 -11.49 7.17
N THR A 278 -3.92 -12.78 7.46
CA THR A 278 -3.56 -13.28 8.80
C THR A 278 -2.14 -13.87 8.81
N ALA A 279 -1.50 -13.89 9.98
CA ALA A 279 -0.11 -14.33 10.12
C ALA A 279 0.09 -15.83 9.81
N GLY A 280 -0.95 -16.64 10.06
CA GLY A 280 -0.95 -18.07 9.93
C GLY A 280 -2.37 -18.66 9.87
N PRO A 281 -2.48 -19.99 9.72
CA PRO A 281 -3.77 -20.67 9.64
C PRO A 281 -4.57 -20.59 10.95
N LYS A 282 -3.89 -20.60 12.10
CA LYS A 282 -4.55 -20.44 13.42
C LYS A 282 -5.24 -19.08 13.55
N GLU A 283 -4.58 -18.02 13.09
CA GLU A 283 -5.12 -16.67 13.10
C GLU A 283 -6.25 -16.53 12.07
N ARG A 284 -6.13 -17.19 10.91
CA ARG A 284 -7.21 -17.25 9.91
C ARG A 284 -8.47 -17.85 10.51
N ASP A 285 -8.35 -19.01 11.14
CA ASP A 285 -9.49 -19.73 11.70
C ASP A 285 -10.12 -18.94 12.87
N ALA A 286 -9.29 -18.27 13.68
CA ALA A 286 -9.78 -17.36 14.72
C ALA A 286 -10.59 -16.19 14.14
N LEU A 287 -10.07 -15.53 13.08
CA LEU A 287 -10.78 -14.42 12.43
C LEU A 287 -12.10 -14.88 11.79
N LEU A 288 -12.14 -16.06 11.17
CA LEU A 288 -13.37 -16.63 10.60
C LEU A 288 -14.38 -17.01 11.67
N SER A 289 -13.93 -17.53 12.82
CA SER A 289 -14.82 -17.95 13.91
C SER A 289 -15.50 -16.79 14.63
N ASP A 290 -14.80 -15.65 14.76
CA ASP A 290 -15.33 -14.47 15.44
C ASP A 290 -14.84 -13.17 14.79
N PRO A 291 -15.41 -12.80 13.62
CA PRO A 291 -15.03 -11.58 12.93
C PRO A 291 -15.21 -10.32 13.79
N ALA A 292 -16.25 -10.26 14.63
CA ALA A 292 -16.56 -9.10 15.45
C ALA A 292 -15.44 -8.78 16.47
N ALA A 293 -14.72 -9.80 16.94
CA ALA A 293 -13.61 -9.62 17.86
C ALA A 293 -12.34 -9.06 17.21
N TYR A 294 -12.15 -9.20 15.90
CA TYR A 294 -10.87 -8.89 15.23
C TYR A 294 -10.97 -7.82 14.14
N VAL A 295 -12.11 -7.73 13.45
CA VAL A 295 -12.33 -6.71 12.43
C VAL A 295 -12.36 -5.34 13.11
N PRO A 296 -11.51 -4.38 12.68
CA PRO A 296 -11.56 -3.04 13.24
C PRO A 296 -12.90 -2.35 12.95
N ALA A 297 -13.29 -1.43 13.81
CA ALA A 297 -14.47 -0.60 13.63
C ALA A 297 -14.48 0.05 12.24
N LEU A 298 -15.66 0.10 11.63
CA LEU A 298 -15.90 0.60 10.27
C LEU A 298 -14.98 -0.05 9.22
N GLY A 299 -14.60 -1.32 9.43
CA GLY A 299 -13.71 -2.05 8.52
C GLY A 299 -12.26 -1.55 8.52
N GLY A 300 -11.88 -0.72 9.48
CA GLY A 300 -10.57 -0.07 9.55
C GLY A 300 -10.52 1.34 8.96
N ASP A 301 -11.65 1.91 8.56
CA ASP A 301 -11.75 3.33 8.24
C ASP A 301 -11.86 4.17 9.53
N CYS A 302 -11.47 5.44 9.43
CA CYS A 302 -11.48 6.36 10.55
C CYS A 302 -12.90 6.78 10.92
N VAL A 303 -13.40 6.27 12.04
CA VAL A 303 -14.73 6.62 12.58
C VAL A 303 -14.91 8.11 12.85
N VAL A 304 -13.83 8.84 13.20
CA VAL A 304 -13.91 10.28 13.46
C VAL A 304 -14.11 11.04 12.15
N SER A 305 -13.32 10.76 11.12
CA SER A 305 -13.52 11.36 9.79
C SER A 305 -14.92 11.06 9.24
N PHE A 306 -15.39 9.84 9.42
CA PHE A 306 -16.72 9.46 8.99
C PHE A 306 -17.82 10.23 9.72
N VAL A 307 -17.78 10.33 11.04
CA VAL A 307 -18.83 11.01 11.82
C VAL A 307 -18.77 12.54 11.69
N THR A 308 -17.59 13.14 11.53
CA THR A 308 -17.47 14.61 11.47
C THR A 308 -17.55 15.18 10.06
N GLN A 309 -17.17 14.42 9.05
CA GLN A 309 -17.03 14.90 7.66
C GLN A 309 -17.77 14.02 6.65
N GLU A 310 -18.39 12.91 7.09
CA GLU A 310 -19.02 11.90 6.20
C GLU A 310 -18.03 11.28 5.19
N GLU A 311 -16.73 11.41 5.46
CA GLU A 311 -15.68 10.90 4.58
C GLU A 311 -15.16 9.53 5.04
N ARG A 312 -15.07 8.60 4.10
CA ARG A 312 -14.42 7.30 4.29
C ARG A 312 -12.91 7.45 4.11
N VAL A 313 -12.23 7.85 5.18
CA VAL A 313 -10.76 7.94 5.22
C VAL A 313 -10.18 6.70 5.86
N ARG A 314 -9.27 6.01 5.17
CA ARG A 314 -8.65 4.78 5.68
C ARG A 314 -7.86 5.05 6.97
N GLY A 315 -8.16 4.29 8.01
CA GLY A 315 -7.47 4.34 9.28
C GLY A 315 -6.11 3.67 9.20
N SER A 316 -5.19 4.16 10.03
CA SER A 316 -3.84 3.65 10.16
C SER A 316 -3.71 2.74 11.37
N VAL A 317 -3.08 1.60 11.17
CA VAL A 317 -2.62 0.71 12.23
C VAL A 317 -1.75 1.44 13.27
N TYR A 318 -0.97 2.42 12.86
CA TYR A 318 -0.11 3.21 13.76
C TYR A 318 -0.90 4.20 14.64
N HIS A 319 -2.13 4.51 14.23
CA HIS A 319 -3.10 5.24 15.03
C HIS A 319 -4.23 4.32 15.48
N ALA A 320 -3.88 3.09 15.88
CA ALA A 320 -4.80 2.18 16.52
C ALA A 320 -5.12 2.60 17.96
N TYR A 321 -6.34 2.31 18.40
CA TYR A 321 -6.73 2.39 19.81
C TYR A 321 -7.73 1.29 20.14
N GLY A 322 -7.50 0.60 21.25
CA GLY A 322 -8.48 -0.31 21.82
C GLY A 322 -9.46 0.46 22.68
N PHE A 323 -10.76 0.29 22.46
CA PHE A 323 -11.82 0.87 23.28
C PHE A 323 -13.02 -0.07 23.35
N GLU A 324 -13.54 -0.34 24.55
CA GLU A 324 -14.67 -1.27 24.80
C GLU A 324 -14.54 -2.62 24.09
N GLY A 325 -13.34 -3.22 24.19
CA GLY A 325 -13.09 -4.51 23.55
C GLY A 325 -13.13 -4.45 22.02
N ARG A 326 -13.05 -3.27 21.39
CA ARG A 326 -12.99 -3.09 19.93
C ARG A 326 -11.72 -2.37 19.51
N LEU A 327 -11.32 -2.55 18.26
CA LEU A 327 -10.16 -1.89 17.67
C LEU A 327 -10.60 -0.79 16.72
N PHE A 328 -10.11 0.42 16.96
CA PHE A 328 -10.35 1.57 16.11
C PHE A 328 -9.06 1.97 15.43
N LEU A 329 -9.12 2.27 14.13
CA LEU A 329 -8.01 2.79 13.36
C LEU A 329 -8.33 4.23 12.96
N PHE A 330 -7.45 5.17 13.25
CA PHE A 330 -7.67 6.59 12.92
C PHE A 330 -6.80 7.03 11.75
N ALA A 331 -7.29 8.01 10.99
CA ALA A 331 -6.56 8.57 9.85
C ALA A 331 -5.23 9.20 10.28
N ASP A 332 -5.20 9.79 11.49
CA ASP A 332 -4.03 10.41 12.11
C ASP A 332 -4.18 10.51 13.65
N ALA A 333 -3.15 11.08 14.28
CA ALA A 333 -3.10 11.29 15.73
C ALA A 333 -4.12 12.33 16.24
N GLU A 334 -4.50 13.32 15.44
CA GLU A 334 -5.51 14.33 15.80
C GLU A 334 -6.87 13.67 15.93
N ARG A 335 -7.28 12.88 14.93
CA ARG A 335 -8.54 12.11 14.98
C ARG A 335 -8.53 11.11 16.14
N LYS A 336 -7.40 10.44 16.40
CA LYS A 336 -7.26 9.56 17.59
C LYS A 336 -7.48 10.32 18.89
N THR A 337 -6.97 11.54 19.00
CA THR A 337 -7.12 12.38 20.20
C THR A 337 -8.57 12.84 20.34
N ALA A 338 -9.21 13.27 19.25
CA ALA A 338 -10.61 13.63 19.22
C ALA A 338 -11.52 12.46 19.66
N PHE A 339 -11.23 11.25 19.19
CA PHE A 339 -11.94 10.05 19.64
C PHE A 339 -11.79 9.85 21.15
N LYS A 340 -10.56 9.90 21.68
CA LYS A 340 -10.30 9.73 23.11
C LYS A 340 -11.00 10.78 23.98
N ALA A 341 -11.17 12.00 23.48
CA ALA A 341 -11.85 13.07 24.20
C ALA A 341 -13.37 12.83 24.31
N ASN A 342 -13.99 12.20 23.31
CA ASN A 342 -15.42 11.86 23.36
C ASN A 342 -15.73 10.53 22.64
N PRO A 343 -15.40 9.37 23.23
CA PRO A 343 -15.58 8.08 22.57
C PRO A 343 -17.04 7.76 22.27
N ALA A 344 -17.97 8.14 23.16
CA ALA A 344 -19.39 7.86 23.01
C ALA A 344 -19.99 8.43 21.71
N LYS A 345 -19.46 9.56 21.23
CA LYS A 345 -19.88 10.17 19.96
C LYS A 345 -19.52 9.32 18.73
N PHE A 346 -18.41 8.58 18.78
CA PHE A 346 -17.81 7.95 17.60
C PHE A 346 -17.86 6.42 17.63
N ALA A 347 -17.86 5.81 18.82
CA ALA A 347 -17.68 4.38 19.00
C ALA A 347 -18.80 3.55 18.35
N SER A 348 -19.99 4.11 18.21
CA SER A 348 -21.17 3.41 17.69
C SER A 348 -21.42 3.65 16.19
N ALA A 349 -20.52 4.34 15.48
CA ALA A 349 -20.75 4.80 14.10
C ALA A 349 -21.02 3.68 13.07
N ASP A 350 -20.53 2.48 13.33
CA ASP A 350 -20.70 1.28 12.50
C ASP A 350 -21.63 0.23 13.13
N VAL A 351 -22.28 0.55 14.25
CA VAL A 351 -23.17 -0.38 14.95
C VAL A 351 -24.56 -0.31 14.31
N ALA A 352 -25.02 -1.44 13.78
CA ALA A 352 -26.33 -1.55 13.15
C ALA A 352 -27.46 -1.34 14.16
N ALA A 353 -28.61 -0.84 13.68
CA ALA A 353 -29.84 -0.64 14.45
C ALA A 353 -29.66 0.15 15.76
N GLY A 354 -28.61 0.99 15.86
CA GLY A 354 -28.27 1.71 17.09
C GLY A 354 -27.89 0.79 18.25
N GLY A 355 -27.44 -0.44 17.98
CA GLY A 355 -27.08 -1.44 19.00
C GLY A 355 -28.24 -2.31 19.48
N ARG A 356 -29.44 -2.15 18.91
CA ARG A 356 -30.58 -3.04 19.16
C ARG A 356 -30.43 -4.36 18.41
N CYS A 357 -31.05 -5.41 18.94
CA CYS A 357 -31.12 -6.70 18.31
C CYS A 357 -32.00 -6.64 17.05
N ALA A 358 -31.37 -6.74 15.88
CA ALA A 358 -32.08 -6.68 14.59
C ALA A 358 -33.14 -7.79 14.44
N VAL A 359 -32.89 -8.95 15.04
CA VAL A 359 -33.80 -10.11 14.96
C VAL A 359 -35.07 -9.89 15.78
N THR A 360 -34.97 -9.49 17.05
CA THR A 360 -36.17 -9.23 17.87
C THR A 360 -36.97 -8.05 17.34
N LEU A 361 -36.27 -7.06 16.75
CA LEU A 361 -36.90 -5.91 16.14
C LEU A 361 -37.74 -6.30 14.91
N ILE A 362 -37.23 -7.20 14.07
CA ILE A 362 -37.89 -7.60 12.81
C ILE A 362 -38.94 -8.69 13.05
N ASP A 363 -38.62 -9.75 13.78
CA ASP A 363 -39.50 -10.92 13.92
C ASP A 363 -40.56 -10.74 15.01
N SER A 364 -40.22 -10.03 16.09
CA SER A 364 -41.08 -9.90 17.27
C SER A 364 -41.56 -8.47 17.52
N GLN A 365 -41.11 -7.49 16.73
CA GLN A 365 -41.35 -6.05 16.94
C GLN A 365 -41.00 -5.57 18.36
N ARG A 366 -40.00 -6.20 18.99
CA ARG A 366 -39.51 -5.83 20.32
C ARG A 366 -38.15 -5.17 20.23
N GLU A 367 -38.06 -4.01 20.88
CA GLU A 367 -36.81 -3.28 21.02
C GLU A 367 -36.02 -3.81 22.21
N GLU A 368 -35.07 -4.69 21.93
CA GLU A 368 -34.15 -5.22 22.93
C GLU A 368 -32.72 -4.80 22.58
N LEU A 369 -31.96 -4.37 23.58
CA LEU A 369 -30.56 -4.03 23.39
C LEU A 369 -29.73 -5.30 23.15
N GLY A 370 -28.88 -5.26 22.14
CA GLY A 370 -27.97 -6.36 21.86
C GLY A 370 -26.76 -6.35 22.80
N LEU A 371 -26.30 -7.55 23.16
CA LEU A 371 -25.13 -7.76 23.99
C LEU A 371 -23.85 -7.70 23.15
N ALA A 372 -22.75 -7.18 23.73
CA ALA A 372 -21.49 -7.01 23.02
C ALA A 372 -20.82 -8.37 22.71
N GLU A 373 -20.97 -9.34 23.60
CA GLU A 373 -20.52 -10.72 23.45
C GLU A 373 -21.35 -11.51 22.42
N GLN A 374 -22.58 -11.07 22.16
CA GLN A 374 -23.45 -11.60 21.12
C GLN A 374 -23.42 -10.70 19.90
N ALA A 375 -22.21 -10.42 19.38
CA ALA A 375 -22.03 -9.60 18.20
C ALA A 375 -21.56 -10.42 16.98
N THR A 376 -21.86 -9.93 15.79
CA THR A 376 -21.25 -10.39 14.53
C THR A 376 -21.00 -9.22 13.59
N TRP A 377 -20.00 -9.36 12.72
CA TRP A 377 -19.74 -8.39 11.66
C TRP A 377 -20.39 -8.85 10.37
N HIS A 378 -21.10 -7.96 9.68
CA HIS A 378 -21.72 -8.25 8.39
C HIS A 378 -21.82 -6.99 7.52
N GLN A 379 -21.38 -7.07 6.26
CA GLN A 379 -21.46 -5.99 5.26
C GLN A 379 -21.04 -4.60 5.76
N GLY A 380 -19.94 -4.51 6.52
CA GLY A 380 -19.42 -3.23 7.01
C GLY A 380 -20.06 -2.70 8.29
N LYS A 381 -21.07 -3.39 8.83
CA LYS A 381 -21.73 -3.04 10.09
C LYS A 381 -21.51 -4.11 11.16
N LEU A 382 -21.52 -3.67 12.42
CA LEU A 382 -21.49 -4.54 13.59
C LEU A 382 -22.92 -4.72 14.11
N TYR A 383 -23.42 -5.95 14.11
CA TYR A 383 -24.71 -6.32 14.67
C TYR A 383 -24.53 -6.88 16.07
N ARG A 384 -25.42 -6.52 17.00
CA ARG A 384 -25.48 -7.04 18.38
C ARG A 384 -26.83 -7.70 18.60
N PHE A 385 -26.88 -8.81 19.33
CA PHE A 385 -28.09 -9.60 19.52
C PHE A 385 -28.42 -9.77 21.01
N ALA A 386 -29.71 -9.91 21.32
CA ALA A 386 -30.19 -10.08 22.70
C ALA A 386 -29.67 -11.39 23.33
N GLY A 387 -29.41 -12.41 22.51
CA GLY A 387 -28.91 -13.70 22.92
C GLY A 387 -28.24 -14.47 21.77
N ALA A 388 -27.65 -15.62 22.12
CA ALA A 388 -26.98 -16.49 21.17
C ALA A 388 -27.93 -17.07 20.12
N GLU A 389 -29.19 -17.34 20.49
CA GLU A 389 -30.23 -17.82 19.57
C GLU A 389 -30.48 -16.82 18.44
N GLN A 390 -30.71 -15.54 18.79
CA GLN A 390 -30.94 -14.49 17.79
C GLN A 390 -29.69 -14.27 16.92
N LYS A 391 -28.48 -14.41 17.49
CA LYS A 391 -27.26 -14.41 16.68
C LYS A 391 -27.25 -15.53 15.64
N GLN A 392 -27.66 -16.75 16.01
CA GLN A 392 -27.73 -17.87 15.07
C GLN A 392 -28.79 -17.67 14.00
N GLU A 393 -29.97 -17.15 14.35
CA GLU A 393 -31.02 -16.79 13.40
C GLU A 393 -30.52 -15.78 12.36
N PHE A 394 -29.82 -14.74 12.81
CA PHE A 394 -29.18 -13.78 11.91
C PHE A 394 -28.17 -14.46 10.98
N LEU A 395 -27.28 -15.31 11.51
CA LEU A 395 -26.25 -15.98 10.72
C LEU A 395 -26.85 -16.95 9.69
N ALA A 396 -28.02 -17.53 9.96
CA ALA A 396 -28.73 -18.41 9.03
C ALA A 396 -29.38 -17.65 7.86
N ALA A 397 -29.81 -16.41 8.08
CA ALA A 397 -30.48 -15.60 7.05
C ALA A 397 -30.14 -14.10 7.18
N PRO A 398 -28.87 -13.70 6.98
CA PRO A 398 -28.43 -12.35 7.29
C PRO A 398 -29.13 -11.29 6.43
N GLU A 399 -29.40 -11.58 5.16
CA GLU A 399 -30.08 -10.65 4.23
C GLU A 399 -31.51 -10.29 4.67
N LYS A 400 -32.18 -11.15 5.46
CA LYS A 400 -33.51 -10.84 6.03
C LYS A 400 -33.44 -9.71 7.05
N TYR A 401 -32.34 -9.67 7.82
CA TYR A 401 -32.17 -8.78 8.96
C TYR A 401 -31.23 -7.60 8.67
N ALA A 402 -30.33 -7.76 7.70
CA ALA A 402 -29.41 -6.76 7.19
C ALA A 402 -30.09 -5.92 6.10
N GLY A 403 -31.22 -5.30 6.43
CA GLY A 403 -31.84 -4.26 5.61
C GLY A 403 -31.38 -2.86 6.01
N ASP A 404 -31.54 -1.88 5.12
CA ASP A 404 -31.34 -0.44 5.38
C ASP A 404 -32.33 0.06 6.43
N GLY A 405 -32.07 -0.28 7.69
CA GLY A 405 -32.79 0.19 8.87
C GLY A 405 -32.35 1.59 9.31
N ASP A 406 -32.18 2.52 8.36
CA ASP A 406 -32.31 3.95 8.63
C ASP A 406 -33.78 4.31 8.38
N ARG A 407 -34.62 4.05 9.38
CA ARG A 407 -35.89 4.73 9.59
C ARG A 407 -35.97 5.22 11.02
#